data_AF-A0A962Z2P7-F1
#
_entry.id   AF-A0A962Z2P7-F1
#
_cell.length_a   1.000
_cell.length_b   1.000
_cell.length_c   1.000
_cell.angle_alpha   90.00
_cell.angle_beta   90.00
_cell.angle_gamma   90.00
#
_symmetry.space_group_name_H-M   'P 1'
#
loop_
_entity.id
_entity.type
_entity.pdbx_description
1 polymer ?
#
loop_
_entity_poly.entity_id
_entity_poly.type
_entity_poly.pdbx_seq_one_letter_code
_entity_poly.pdbx_strand_id
1 'polypeptide(L)' 'MATHSTACTYVIFGATGNLSRVKLMPALYQLEAAGKLPPGSRILALGRRPWSRQKCI' A
#
# COMPACT_ATOMS: atom_id res chain seq x y z
N MET A 1 11.50 -23.00 8.40
CA MET A 1 12.00 -22.51 7.10
C MET A 1 11.89 -21.00 7.11
N ALA A 2 13.01 -20.29 7.27
CA ALA A 2 13.02 -18.84 7.44
C ALA A 2 12.67 -18.14 6.11
N THR A 3 11.47 -17.60 6.01
CA THR A 3 11.15 -16.59 5.00
C THR A 3 11.82 -15.30 5.45
N HIS A 4 12.91 -14.90 4.81
CA HIS A 4 13.50 -13.57 5.02
C HIS A 4 12.55 -12.52 4.44
N SER A 5 11.50 -12.21 5.19
CA SER A 5 10.52 -11.19 4.88
C SER A 5 11.09 -9.83 5.30
N THR A 6 12.00 -9.30 4.49
CA THR A 6 12.58 -7.97 4.73
C THR A 6 11.52 -6.91 4.44
N ALA A 7 11.33 -5.99 5.39
CA ALA A 7 10.45 -4.84 5.21
C ALA A 7 10.78 -4.10 3.90
N CYS A 8 9.76 -3.83 3.09
CA CYS A 8 9.91 -3.12 1.83
C CYS A 8 8.91 -1.96 1.72
N THR A 9 9.25 -1.00 0.86
CA THR A 9 8.39 0.15 0.60
C THR A 9 7.69 -0.04 -0.76
N TYR A 10 6.37 -0.17 -0.74
CA TYR A 10 5.53 -0.26 -1.92
C TYR A 10 5.22 1.14 -2.44
N VAL A 11 5.71 1.49 -3.62
CA VAL A 11 5.45 2.79 -4.25
C VAL A 11 4.34 2.64 -5.29
N ILE A 12 3.22 3.33 -5.09
CA ILE A 12 2.03 3.24 -5.95
C ILE A 12 1.87 4.54 -6.72
N PHE A 13 2.21 4.52 -8.01
CA PHE A 13 1.94 5.60 -8.93
C PHE A 13 0.48 5.55 -9.38
N GLY A 14 -0.22 6.69 -9.32
CA GLY A 14 -1.66 6.71 -9.61
C GLY A 14 -2.48 6.10 -8.46
N ALA A 15 -2.03 6.30 -7.22
CA ALA A 15 -2.75 5.83 -6.02
C ALA A 15 -4.18 6.41 -5.93
N THR A 16 -4.44 7.57 -6.56
CA THR A 16 -5.77 8.19 -6.65
C THR A 16 -6.66 7.59 -7.74
N GLY A 17 -6.16 6.64 -8.54
CA GLY A 17 -6.90 6.02 -9.64
C GLY A 17 -7.93 5.01 -9.15
N ASN A 18 -8.92 4.71 -10.01
CA ASN A 18 -10.01 3.78 -9.68
C ASN A 18 -9.49 2.38 -9.29
N LEU A 19 -8.51 1.85 -10.03
CA LEU A 19 -7.93 0.53 -9.76
C LEU A 19 -7.28 0.46 -8.37
N SER A 20 -6.55 1.52 -8.01
CA SER A 20 -5.87 1.61 -6.71
C SER A 20 -6.88 1.52 -5.57
N ARG A 21 -7.99 2.26 -5.68
CA ARG A 21 -9.05 2.31 -4.66
C ARG A 21 -9.89 1.02 -4.59
N VAL A 22 -10.24 0.43 -5.73
CA VAL A 22 -11.18 -0.71 -5.78
C VAL A 22 -10.48 -2.06 -5.60
N LYS A 23 -9.21 -2.20 -5.98
CA LYS A 23 -8.49 -3.47 -5.89
C LYS A 23 -7.21 -3.41 -5.08
N LEU A 24 -6.32 -2.46 -5.38
CA LEU A 24 -4.97 -2.50 -4.83
C LEU A 24 -4.95 -2.25 -3.31
N MET A 25 -5.60 -1.19 -2.84
CA MET A 25 -5.67 -0.87 -1.41
C MET A 25 -6.43 -1.94 -0.61
N PRO A 26 -7.61 -2.43 -1.06
CA PRO A 26 -8.29 -3.55 -0.39
C PRO A 26 -7.43 -4.82 -0.32
N ALA A 27 -6.70 -5.16 -1.39
CA ALA A 27 -5.83 -6.34 -1.38
C ALA A 27 -4.65 -6.20 -0.41
N LEU A 28 -4.03 -5.01 -0.35
CA LEU A 28 -2.95 -4.73 0.61
C LEU A 28 -3.46 -4.77 2.05
N TYR A 29 -4.65 -4.23 2.32
CA TYR A 29 -5.31 -4.34 3.62
C TYR A 29 -5.56 -5.81 4.01
N GLN A 30 -6.06 -6.63 3.07
CA GLN A 30 -6.27 -8.06 3.32
C GLN A 30 -4.95 -8.81 3.59
N LEU A 31 -3.87 -8.45 2.89
CA LEU A 31 -2.54 -9.02 3.15
C LEU A 31 -1.99 -8.63 4.52
N GLU A 32 -2.22 -7.39 4.96
CA GLU A 32 -1.89 -6.93 6.30
C GLU A 32 -2.69 -7.71 7.36
N ALA A 33 -4.02 -7.77 7.19
CA ALA A 33 -4.91 -8.48 8.10
C ALA A 33 -4.61 -9.99 8.19
N ALA A 34 -4.10 -10.59 7.11
CA ALA A 34 -3.66 -11.98 7.08
C ALA A 34 -2.22 -12.20 7.59
N GLY A 35 -1.52 -11.15 8.04
CA GLY A 35 -0.13 -11.23 8.51
C GLY A 35 0.87 -11.61 7.41
N LYS A 36 0.51 -11.38 6.15
CA LYS A 36 1.33 -11.75 4.97
C LYS A 36 2.23 -10.61 4.50
N LEU A 37 2.06 -9.40 5.04
CA LEU A 37 3.01 -8.31 4.84
C LEU A 37 4.13 -8.38 5.89
N PRO A 38 5.40 -8.25 5.47
CA PRO A 38 6.50 -8.13 6.41
C PRO A 38 6.24 -7.00 7.42
N PRO A 39 6.52 -7.20 8.72
CA PRO A 39 6.42 -6.13 9.71
C PRO A 39 7.36 -4.98 9.33
N GLY A 40 6.86 -3.75 9.40
CA GLY A 40 7.62 -2.56 9.00
C GLY A 40 7.56 -2.22 7.51
N SER A 41 6.78 -2.96 6.71
CA SER A 41 6.47 -2.57 5.33
C SER A 41 5.75 -1.22 5.29
N ARG A 42 6.02 -0.42 4.25
CA ARG A 42 5.45 0.92 4.08
C ARG A 42 4.81 1.06 2.71
N ILE A 43 3.77 1.88 2.62
CA ILE A 43 3.13 2.20 1.33
C ILE A 43 3.32 3.70 1.07
N LEU A 44 3.89 4.02 -0.09
CA LEU A 44 4.07 5.38 -0.59
C LEU A 44 3.14 5.59 -1.79
N ALA A 45 2.06 6.34 -1.56
CA ALA A 45 1.10 6.71 -2.59
C ALA A 45 1.53 7.99 -3.33
N LEU A 46 1.63 7.93 -4.66
CA LEU A 46 1.99 9.05 -5.53
C LEU A 46 0.88 9.36 -6.53
N GLY A 47 0.69 10.64 -6.82
CA GLY A 47 -0.29 11.13 -7.78
C GLY A 47 0.12 12.46 -8.39
N ARG A 48 -0.46 12.79 -9.55
CA ARG A 48 -0.18 14.04 -10.27
C ARG A 48 -0.82 15.29 -9.64
N ARG A 49 -1.87 15.10 -8.84
CA ARG A 49 -2.62 16.21 -8.23
C ARG A 49 -2.08 16.46 -6.82
N PRO A 50 -2.04 17.72 -6.37
CA PRO A 50 -1.71 18.03 -4.98
C PRO A 50 -2.68 17.29 -4.07
N TRP A 51 -2.14 16.53 -3.12
CA TRP A 51 -2.90 15.69 -2.23
C TRP A 51 -2.43 15.95 -0.80
N SER A 52 -3.37 16.09 0.14
CA SER A 52 -3.07 16.20 1.55
C SER A 52 -3.27 14.85 2.24
N ARG A 53 -2.44 14.55 3.24
CA ARG A 53 -2.55 13.30 4.02
C ARG A 53 -3.96 13.06 4.57
N GLN A 54 -4.68 14.13 4.92
CA GLN A 54 -6.03 14.05 5.46
C GLN A 54 -7.10 13.65 4.43
N LYS A 55 -6.84 13.83 3.13
CA LYS A 55 -7.69 13.30 2.06
C LYS A 55 -7.33 11.88 1.64
N CYS A 56 -6.25 11.30 2.17
CA CYS A 56 -5.78 9.97 1.80
C CYS A 56 -6.57 8.88 2.55
N ILE A 57 -7.86 8.76 2.23
CA ILE A 57 -8.72 7.62 2.58
C ILE A 57 -9.77 7.40 1.48
#